data_AF-A0A7C5GJ29-F1
#
_entry.id   AF-A0A7C5GJ29-F1
#
_cell.length_a   1.000
_cell.length_b   1.000
_cell.length_c   1.000
_cell.angle_alpha   90.00
_cell.angle_beta   90.00
_cell.angle_gamma   90.00
#
_symmetry.space_group_name_H-M   'P 1'
#
loop_
_entity.id
_entity.type
_entity.pdbx_description
1 polymer ?
#
loop_
_entity_poly.entity_id
_entity_poly.type
_entity_poly.pdbx_seq_one_letter_code
_entity_poly.pdbx_strand_id
1 'polypeptide(L)'
;MCTKGSDVKRLVGVYKKLYGSVREGIGLALEEIERALESGSVPIIFFEAPTGYGKTACAQSLALYPLISPSQFFKVIHVFPLRSLLKDVLTRSRALFSGLVDDPLVKKFVGAESMDYTDSYFLDAPYTLTTVDTFLMSLMKYNPKMAYAMASGRSYGYDIYTQASIFTSFVVFDEAHILLDQVTSDDMFNPWSLTAVFLGALQFLSRVGVPMLIMTATLSKTHLKLMKNAVLSDNADGLKIVDITHNNDKLSEKLRKMYSKKVSGRAVLTKENLEITRDSAIEIAKKEAKEGKIVLFVLNTIKSALKVYESLRNEVEDVILLHGKLMKGDRENMEDRLRQFINRNVSGVVVSTQVIEAGVDLDADVLITEMAPMTSLIQRAGRIVRKRLNEDGCIYIVRTERHYPYNEKIVVETRNVLCERIEEDDLDLHSYDVTTELLDCIYSKESVSALFPNIIIGSTSKKVMEFPNIRSSIVKTLIQEELKRKGEFIRELMLPSYVGEIKEGKEISITVSDLRKMLELDIDFYLVNLKKKNNIIIKDSNVKTATKDLRRIISMLIDENCVILIPEDAYIPKRGPKWLTM
;
A
#
# COMPACT_ATOMS: atom_id res chain seq x y z
N MET A 1 3.08 33.83 -13.99
CA MET A 1 1.66 33.86 -13.56
C MET A 1 1.50 34.57 -12.21
N CYS A 2 2.11 35.76 -12.06
CA CYS A 2 2.04 36.58 -10.85
C CYS A 2 1.09 37.76 -11.07
N THR A 3 -0.22 37.58 -10.84
CA THR A 3 -1.17 38.69 -10.78
C THR A 3 -2.15 38.54 -9.62
N LYS A 4 -1.95 39.41 -8.62
CA LYS A 4 -2.96 40.20 -7.88
C LYS A 4 -4.19 39.48 -7.31
N GLY A 5 -3.98 38.46 -6.48
CA GLY A 5 -4.92 38.10 -5.42
C GLY A 5 -4.13 37.90 -4.13
N SER A 6 -4.42 38.66 -3.08
CA SER A 6 -3.75 38.56 -1.77
C SER A 6 -3.82 37.14 -1.18
N ASP A 7 -4.84 36.37 -1.55
CA ASP A 7 -5.10 35.02 -1.03
C ASP A 7 -4.11 33.97 -1.54
N VAL A 8 -3.56 34.10 -2.75
CA VAL A 8 -2.64 33.08 -3.34
C VAL A 8 -1.24 33.09 -2.70
N LYS A 9 -0.99 34.01 -1.77
CA LYS A 9 0.22 34.01 -0.94
C LYS A 9 0.15 33.03 0.24
N ARG A 10 -1.00 32.39 0.45
CA ARG A 10 -1.23 31.43 1.53
C ARG A 10 -1.57 30.04 1.00
N LEU A 11 -1.20 28.99 1.73
CA LEU A 11 -1.53 27.59 1.41
C LEU A 11 -3.02 27.37 1.17
N VAL A 12 -3.86 27.96 2.01
CA VAL A 12 -5.33 27.87 1.88
C VAL A 12 -5.80 28.51 0.56
N GLY A 13 -5.19 29.62 0.13
CA GLY A 13 -5.54 30.26 -1.13
C GLY A 13 -5.07 29.47 -2.36
N VAL A 14 -3.92 28.79 -2.28
CA VAL A 14 -3.50 27.81 -3.29
C VAL A 14 -4.55 26.71 -3.43
N TYR A 15 -4.98 26.15 -2.30
CA TYR A 15 -6.02 25.12 -2.31
C TYR A 15 -7.31 25.63 -2.95
N LYS A 16 -7.81 26.82 -2.55
CA LYS A 16 -9.02 27.42 -3.15
C LYS A 16 -8.87 27.61 -4.66
N LYS A 17 -7.68 27.98 -5.13
CA LYS A 17 -7.43 28.14 -6.56
C LYS A 17 -7.49 26.82 -7.33
N LEU A 18 -7.04 25.72 -6.73
CA LEU A 18 -7.05 24.39 -7.34
C LEU A 18 -8.43 23.72 -7.30
N TYR A 19 -9.19 23.90 -6.20
CA TYR A 19 -10.41 23.11 -5.93
C TYR A 19 -11.68 23.97 -5.69
N GLY A 20 -11.58 25.29 -5.80
CA GLY A 20 -12.67 26.25 -5.60
C GLY A 20 -13.01 26.51 -4.13
N SER A 21 -13.31 25.47 -3.35
CA SER A 21 -13.72 25.58 -1.94
C SER A 21 -12.85 24.72 -1.02
N VAL A 22 -12.49 25.25 0.14
CA VAL A 22 -11.70 24.55 1.17
C VAL A 22 -12.66 23.95 2.19
N ARG A 23 -12.51 22.66 2.47
CA ARG A 23 -13.19 22.02 3.59
C ARG A 23 -12.49 22.44 4.88
N GLU A 24 -13.26 22.72 5.93
CA GLU A 24 -12.73 23.31 7.16
C GLU A 24 -11.60 22.49 7.80
N GLY A 25 -11.67 21.15 7.78
CA GLY A 25 -10.59 20.31 8.34
C GLY A 25 -9.29 20.39 7.53
N ILE A 26 -9.42 20.49 6.21
CA ILE A 26 -8.27 20.71 5.31
C ILE A 26 -7.71 22.11 5.50
N GLY A 27 -8.58 23.12 5.64
CA GLY A 27 -8.18 24.50 5.90
C GLY A 27 -7.34 24.60 7.17
N LEU A 28 -7.82 23.99 8.27
CA LEU A 28 -7.09 23.95 9.53
C LEU A 28 -5.72 23.27 9.38
N ALA A 29 -5.65 22.12 8.71
CA ALA A 29 -4.37 21.44 8.48
C ALA A 29 -3.39 22.32 7.70
N LEU A 30 -3.84 22.97 6.64
CA LEU A 30 -3.01 23.86 5.83
C LEU A 30 -2.57 25.11 6.60
N GLU A 31 -3.43 25.70 7.43
CA GLU A 31 -3.12 26.85 8.28
C GLU A 31 -2.10 26.52 9.37
N GLU A 32 -2.22 25.36 10.00
CA GLU A 32 -1.26 24.92 11.02
C GLU A 32 0.11 24.58 10.41
N ILE A 33 0.13 24.00 9.19
CA ILE A 33 1.37 23.83 8.43
C ILE A 33 2.00 25.19 8.15
N GLU A 34 1.26 26.11 7.55
CA GLU A 34 1.77 27.45 7.21
C GLU A 34 2.31 28.19 8.43
N ARG A 35 1.57 28.18 9.55
CA ARG A 35 1.97 28.83 10.80
C ARG A 35 3.27 28.25 11.36
N ALA A 36 3.43 26.93 11.33
CA ALA A 36 4.65 26.27 11.78
C ALA A 36 5.86 26.66 10.91
N LEU A 37 5.67 26.67 9.58
CA LEU A 37 6.71 27.07 8.64
C LEU A 37 7.06 28.56 8.82
N GLU A 38 6.08 29.45 9.02
CA GLU A 38 6.33 30.87 9.26
C GLU A 38 7.07 31.12 10.60
N SER A 39 6.83 30.30 11.62
CA SER A 39 7.53 30.40 12.91
C SER A 39 8.93 29.78 12.92
N GLY A 40 9.40 29.23 11.80
CA GLY A 40 10.68 28.52 11.73
C GLY A 40 10.68 27.14 12.38
N SER A 41 9.50 26.60 12.70
CA SER A 41 9.35 25.26 13.27
C SER A 41 9.10 24.22 12.18
N VAL A 42 9.48 22.97 12.42
CA VAL A 42 9.22 21.86 11.50
C VAL A 42 7.84 21.28 11.79
N PRO A 43 6.84 21.43 10.89
CA PRO A 43 5.51 20.85 11.10
C PRO A 43 5.53 19.33 11.01
N ILE A 44 4.94 18.68 12.02
CA ILE A 44 4.56 17.26 11.98
C ILE A 44 3.08 17.19 12.30
N ILE A 45 2.26 16.99 11.27
CA ILE A 45 0.81 17.04 11.38
C ILE A 45 0.25 15.64 11.30
N PHE A 46 -0.50 15.24 12.33
CA PHE A 46 -1.39 14.08 12.27
C PHE A 46 -2.76 14.56 11.82
N PHE A 47 -3.21 14.12 10.65
CA PHE A 47 -4.47 14.54 10.06
C PHE A 47 -5.36 13.34 9.79
N GLU A 48 -6.46 13.27 10.51
CA GLU A 48 -7.47 12.23 10.30
C GLU A 48 -8.71 12.83 9.66
N ALA A 49 -9.09 12.26 8.51
CA ALA A 49 -10.29 12.63 7.81
C ALA A 49 -10.85 11.44 7.01
N PRO A 50 -12.18 11.27 6.95
CA PRO A 50 -12.81 10.16 6.22
C PRO A 50 -12.35 10.02 4.77
N THR A 51 -12.52 8.82 4.21
CA THR A 51 -12.25 8.58 2.79
C THR A 51 -13.11 9.52 1.92
N GLY A 52 -12.51 10.08 0.87
CA GLY A 52 -13.20 11.08 0.04
C GLY A 52 -13.31 12.49 0.65
N TYR A 53 -12.71 12.73 1.82
CA TYR A 53 -12.68 14.08 2.39
C TYR A 53 -11.79 15.05 1.59
N GLY A 54 -10.91 14.53 0.73
CA GLY A 54 -9.98 15.33 -0.07
C GLY A 54 -8.55 15.38 0.48
N LYS A 55 -8.15 14.40 1.30
CA LYS A 55 -6.78 14.27 1.86
C LYS A 55 -5.69 14.46 0.79
N THR A 56 -5.85 13.83 -0.37
CA THR A 56 -4.92 13.99 -1.52
C THR A 56 -4.75 15.44 -1.98
N ALA A 57 -5.81 16.25 -1.92
CA ALA A 57 -5.77 17.66 -2.33
C ALA A 57 -4.86 18.52 -1.42
N CYS A 58 -4.67 18.12 -0.16
CA CYS A 58 -3.69 18.73 0.74
C CYS A 58 -2.27 18.59 0.17
N ALA A 59 -1.86 17.36 -0.17
CA ALA A 59 -0.53 17.08 -0.71
C ALA A 59 -0.28 17.80 -2.05
N GLN A 60 -1.30 17.84 -2.92
CA GLN A 60 -1.24 18.54 -4.21
C GLN A 60 -1.08 20.06 -4.03
N SER A 61 -1.73 20.64 -3.01
CA SER A 61 -1.58 22.07 -2.69
C SER A 61 -0.21 22.39 -2.09
N LEU A 62 0.31 21.51 -1.22
CA LEU A 62 1.65 21.63 -0.66
C LEU A 62 2.74 21.60 -1.75
N ALA A 63 2.55 20.84 -2.83
CA ALA A 63 3.51 20.75 -3.92
C ALA A 63 3.77 22.10 -4.62
N LEU A 64 2.82 23.05 -4.54
CA LEU A 64 2.97 24.39 -5.09
C LEU A 64 3.51 25.40 -4.07
N TYR A 65 3.58 25.05 -2.78
CA TYR A 65 4.02 25.96 -1.73
C TYR A 65 5.44 26.52 -1.92
N PRO A 66 6.44 25.73 -2.39
CA PRO A 66 7.78 26.26 -2.62
C PRO A 66 7.82 27.40 -3.65
N LEU A 67 6.82 27.53 -4.53
CA LEU A 67 6.71 28.65 -5.48
C LEU A 67 6.30 29.97 -4.82
N ILE A 68 5.75 29.89 -3.61
CA ILE A 68 5.19 31.03 -2.87
C ILE A 68 6.09 31.40 -1.70
N SER A 69 6.62 30.39 -0.98
CA SER A 69 7.52 30.56 0.16
C SER A 69 8.63 29.50 0.14
N PRO A 70 9.78 29.77 -0.49
CA PRO A 70 10.82 28.76 -0.75
C PRO A 70 11.74 28.44 0.45
N SER A 71 11.33 28.65 1.71
CA SER A 71 12.29 28.71 2.83
C SER A 71 12.55 27.39 3.58
N GLN A 72 11.70 26.36 3.46
CA GLN A 72 11.82 25.18 4.34
C GLN A 72 11.82 23.80 3.65
N PHE A 73 11.24 23.69 2.45
CA PHE A 73 11.34 22.49 1.62
C PHE A 73 11.19 22.87 0.15
N PHE A 74 11.75 22.06 -0.74
CA PHE A 74 11.77 22.36 -2.19
C PHE A 74 10.76 21.56 -2.99
N LYS A 75 10.21 20.49 -2.40
CA LYS A 75 9.33 19.54 -3.07
C LYS A 75 8.51 18.73 -2.10
N VAL A 76 7.55 17.97 -2.62
CA VAL A 76 6.71 17.06 -1.83
C VAL A 76 6.92 15.62 -2.29
N ILE A 77 7.13 14.71 -1.34
CA ILE A 77 7.11 13.27 -1.58
C ILE A 77 5.84 12.70 -0.95
N HIS A 78 4.95 12.17 -1.78
CA HIS A 78 3.67 11.59 -1.38
C HIS A 78 3.75 10.06 -1.41
N VAL A 79 3.73 9.45 -0.23
CA VAL A 79 3.98 8.04 0.02
C VAL A 79 2.65 7.30 0.20
N PHE A 80 2.44 6.24 -0.59
CA PHE A 80 1.24 5.41 -0.55
C PHE A 80 1.52 3.99 -0.08
N PRO A 81 0.64 3.36 0.72
CA PRO A 81 0.79 1.97 1.15
C PRO A 81 0.49 0.98 0.00
N LEU A 82 -0.30 1.39 -1.00
CA LEU A 82 -0.79 0.54 -2.08
C LEU A 82 -0.46 1.12 -3.45
N ARG A 83 -0.04 0.26 -4.38
CA ARG A 83 0.32 0.63 -5.76
C ARG A 83 -0.85 1.20 -6.56
N SER A 84 -2.06 0.70 -6.35
CA SER A 84 -3.24 1.20 -7.05
C SER A 84 -3.58 2.64 -6.67
N LEU A 85 -3.49 3.02 -5.38
CA LEU A 85 -3.67 4.41 -4.94
C LEU A 85 -2.72 5.36 -5.67
N LEU A 86 -1.45 4.96 -5.82
CA LEU A 86 -0.45 5.74 -6.53
C LEU A 86 -0.85 6.00 -7.99
N LYS A 87 -1.27 4.96 -8.74
CA LYS A 87 -1.68 5.10 -10.16
C LYS A 87 -2.80 6.14 -10.32
N ASP A 88 -3.81 6.07 -9.47
CA ASP A 88 -4.97 6.95 -9.60
C ASP A 88 -4.65 8.38 -9.19
N VAL A 89 -3.88 8.56 -8.11
CA VAL A 89 -3.44 9.89 -7.69
C VAL A 89 -2.48 10.49 -8.72
N LEU A 90 -1.60 9.70 -9.35
CA LEU A 90 -0.71 10.17 -10.41
C LEU A 90 -1.51 10.71 -11.60
N THR A 91 -2.50 9.94 -12.05
CA THR A 91 -3.35 10.32 -13.19
C THR A 91 -4.13 11.59 -12.88
N ARG A 92 -4.79 11.67 -11.71
CA ARG A 92 -5.53 12.86 -11.28
C ARG A 92 -4.62 14.07 -11.10
N SER A 93 -3.41 13.88 -10.57
CA SER A 93 -2.44 14.97 -10.38
C SER A 93 -1.99 15.54 -11.72
N ARG A 94 -1.61 14.69 -12.68
CA ARG A 94 -1.21 15.14 -14.02
C ARG A 94 -2.34 15.91 -14.71
N ALA A 95 -3.58 15.43 -14.63
CA ALA A 95 -4.75 16.12 -15.18
C ALA A 95 -5.04 17.47 -14.48
N LEU A 96 -4.81 17.57 -13.17
CA LEU A 96 -4.96 18.83 -12.44
C LEU A 96 -3.90 19.85 -12.88
N PHE A 97 -2.64 19.44 -12.98
CA PHE A 97 -1.53 20.34 -13.29
C PHE A 97 -1.41 20.68 -14.78
N SER A 98 -2.00 19.89 -15.69
CA SER A 98 -2.09 20.26 -17.12
C SER A 98 -2.99 21.48 -17.37
N GLY A 99 -3.90 21.79 -16.44
CA GLY A 99 -4.63 23.06 -16.44
C GLY A 99 -3.79 24.28 -16.05
N LEU A 100 -2.55 24.08 -15.58
CA LEU A 100 -1.67 25.13 -15.06
C LEU A 100 -0.40 25.34 -15.89
N VAL A 101 0.17 24.27 -16.46
CA VAL A 101 1.41 24.30 -17.26
C VAL A 101 1.30 23.34 -18.44
N ASP A 102 2.11 23.57 -19.47
CA ASP A 102 2.15 22.71 -20.67
C ASP A 102 2.48 21.24 -20.33
N ASP A 103 1.88 20.30 -21.06
CA ASP A 103 2.00 18.86 -20.83
C ASP A 103 3.44 18.32 -20.63
N PRO A 104 4.46 18.76 -21.40
CA PRO A 104 5.83 18.31 -21.18
C PRO A 104 6.40 18.71 -19.81
N LEU A 105 5.96 19.86 -19.28
CA LEU A 105 6.39 20.35 -17.96
C LEU A 105 5.63 19.63 -16.85
N VAL A 106 4.36 19.25 -17.06
CA VAL A 106 3.58 18.46 -16.09
C VAL A 106 4.30 17.15 -15.75
N LYS A 107 4.84 16.45 -16.76
CA LYS A 107 5.55 15.18 -16.53
C LYS A 107 6.85 15.35 -15.73
N LYS A 108 7.50 16.50 -15.83
CA LYS A 108 8.69 16.84 -15.04
C LYS A 108 8.33 17.31 -13.63
N PHE A 109 7.18 17.97 -13.48
CA PHE A 109 6.69 18.45 -12.19
C PHE A 109 6.11 17.31 -11.34
N VAL A 110 5.30 16.44 -11.94
CA VAL A 110 4.63 15.29 -11.30
C VAL A 110 5.29 13.99 -11.75
N GLY A 111 6.20 13.51 -10.91
CA GLY A 111 6.90 12.24 -11.09
C GLY A 111 6.32 11.14 -10.20
N ALA A 112 6.52 9.90 -10.61
CA ALA A 112 6.23 8.73 -9.81
C ALA A 112 7.42 7.76 -9.83
N GLU A 113 7.67 7.14 -8.68
CA GLU A 113 8.73 6.14 -8.50
C GLU A 113 8.19 4.95 -7.72
N SER A 114 8.15 3.79 -8.36
CA SER A 114 7.76 2.52 -7.75
C SER A 114 8.28 1.36 -8.61
N MET A 115 7.90 0.12 -8.30
CA MET A 115 8.24 -0.99 -9.20
C MET A 115 7.72 -0.77 -10.63
N ASP A 116 6.58 -0.09 -10.80
CA ASP A 116 5.91 0.07 -12.10
C ASP A 116 6.19 1.42 -12.80
N TYR A 117 6.75 2.41 -12.08
CA TYR A 117 7.00 3.77 -12.58
C TYR A 117 8.45 4.20 -12.32
N THR A 118 9.04 4.96 -13.24
CA THR A 118 10.45 5.40 -13.17
C THR A 118 10.63 6.88 -13.52
N ASP A 119 9.57 7.67 -13.38
CA ASP A 119 9.57 9.07 -13.81
C ASP A 119 10.40 9.96 -12.86
N SER A 120 10.65 9.51 -11.62
CA SER A 120 11.36 10.23 -10.56
C SER A 120 12.36 9.31 -9.86
N TYR A 121 13.36 8.86 -10.62
CA TYR A 121 14.27 7.78 -10.25
C TYR A 121 14.99 7.95 -8.89
N PHE A 122 15.24 9.20 -8.52
CA PHE A 122 15.89 9.57 -7.26
C PHE A 122 14.93 10.33 -6.33
N LEU A 123 13.63 10.16 -6.56
CA LEU A 123 12.55 10.90 -5.92
C LEU A 123 12.61 12.40 -6.15
N ASP A 124 13.31 12.89 -7.18
CA ASP A 124 13.75 14.27 -7.39
C ASP A 124 12.73 15.20 -8.08
N ALA A 125 11.60 14.68 -8.58
CA ALA A 125 10.53 15.52 -9.10
C ALA A 125 9.89 16.41 -8.00
N PRO A 126 9.49 17.67 -8.32
CA PRO A 126 8.86 18.60 -7.36
C PRO A 126 7.63 18.05 -6.64
N TYR A 127 6.82 17.26 -7.33
CA TYR A 127 5.79 16.43 -6.72
C TYR A 127 6.05 14.97 -7.08
N THR A 128 6.63 14.23 -6.14
CA THR A 128 6.97 12.82 -6.34
C THR A 128 5.95 11.93 -5.63
N LEU A 129 5.33 11.02 -6.37
CA LEU A 129 4.46 9.98 -5.81
C LEU A 129 5.23 8.67 -5.72
N THR A 130 5.19 7.98 -4.59
CA THR A 130 5.93 6.73 -4.41
C THR A 130 5.20 5.75 -3.50
N THR A 131 5.61 4.48 -3.51
CA THR A 131 5.09 3.50 -2.54
C THR A 131 5.92 3.54 -1.26
N VAL A 132 5.32 3.15 -0.14
CA VAL A 132 6.02 3.02 1.14
C VAL A 132 7.26 2.13 1.03
N ASP A 133 7.20 1.05 0.25
CA ASP A 133 8.33 0.14 0.06
C ASP A 133 9.51 0.87 -0.58
N THR A 134 9.23 1.57 -1.69
CA THR A 134 10.25 2.29 -2.46
C THR A 134 10.82 3.45 -1.64
N PHE A 135 9.97 4.16 -0.90
CA PHE A 135 10.37 5.23 0.00
C PHE A 135 11.27 4.74 1.15
N LEU A 136 10.84 3.71 1.89
CA LEU A 136 11.58 3.19 3.03
C LEU A 136 12.92 2.57 2.59
N MET A 137 12.94 1.82 1.47
CA MET A 137 14.19 1.29 0.92
C MET A 137 15.15 2.42 0.51
N SER A 138 14.63 3.45 -0.15
CA SER A 138 15.42 4.63 -0.55
C SER A 138 15.97 5.39 0.66
N LEU A 139 15.17 5.56 1.71
CA LEU A 139 15.58 6.17 2.97
C LEU A 139 16.67 5.34 3.69
N MET A 140 16.56 4.01 3.60
CA MET A 140 17.58 3.05 4.03
C MET A 140 18.76 2.93 3.06
N LYS A 141 18.95 3.87 2.11
CA LYS A 141 20.10 3.91 1.18
C LYS A 141 20.14 2.76 0.17
N TYR A 142 19.00 2.12 -0.08
CA TYR A 142 18.85 1.10 -1.09
C TYR A 142 17.82 1.53 -2.13
N ASN A 143 18.28 2.19 -3.20
CA ASN A 143 17.43 2.51 -4.33
C ASN A 143 17.11 1.21 -5.11
N PRO A 144 15.85 0.72 -5.12
CA PRO A 144 15.50 -0.58 -5.72
C PRO A 144 15.83 -0.66 -7.21
N LYS A 145 15.77 0.45 -7.93
CA LYS A 145 16.06 0.47 -9.36
C LYS A 145 17.56 0.43 -9.64
N MET A 146 18.38 0.99 -8.74
CA MET A 146 19.84 0.86 -8.82
C MET A 146 20.35 -0.50 -8.39
N ALA A 147 19.50 -1.36 -7.81
CA ALA A 147 19.89 -2.68 -7.33
C ALA A 147 20.68 -3.50 -8.35
N TYR A 148 20.26 -3.50 -9.62
CA TYR A 148 20.96 -4.21 -10.70
C TYR A 148 22.30 -3.55 -11.04
N ALA A 149 22.32 -2.22 -11.19
CA ALA A 149 23.55 -1.49 -11.49
C ALA A 149 24.58 -1.64 -10.35
N MET A 150 24.12 -1.69 -9.11
CA MET A 150 24.93 -2.00 -7.93
C MET A 150 25.40 -3.46 -7.92
N ALA A 151 24.52 -4.41 -8.23
CA ALA A 151 24.86 -5.83 -8.27
C ALA A 151 25.88 -6.15 -9.36
N SER A 152 25.84 -5.43 -10.48
CA SER A 152 26.82 -5.55 -11.57
C SER A 152 28.09 -4.72 -11.35
N GLY A 153 28.23 -4.02 -10.22
CA GLY A 153 29.38 -3.16 -9.91
C GLY A 153 29.49 -1.90 -10.79
N ARG A 154 28.42 -1.55 -11.52
CA ARG A 154 28.37 -0.40 -12.42
C ARG A 154 27.99 0.92 -11.73
N SER A 155 27.49 0.85 -10.50
CA SER A 155 27.04 2.02 -9.73
C SER A 155 27.20 1.79 -8.23
N TYR A 156 27.43 2.88 -7.49
CA TYR A 156 27.41 2.89 -6.02
C TYR A 156 26.01 3.17 -5.44
N GLY A 157 24.97 3.15 -6.29
CA GLY A 157 23.56 3.19 -5.86
C GLY A 157 22.94 4.57 -5.69
N TYR A 158 23.72 5.66 -5.75
CA TYR A 158 23.25 7.04 -5.53
C TYR A 158 22.42 7.20 -4.25
N ASP A 159 22.81 6.46 -3.23
CA ASP A 159 22.16 6.41 -1.93
C ASP A 159 22.06 7.79 -1.27
N ILE A 160 23.18 8.50 -1.14
CA ILE A 160 23.23 9.82 -0.51
C ILE A 160 22.39 10.83 -1.29
N TYR A 161 22.42 10.78 -2.62
CA TYR A 161 21.62 11.67 -3.46
C TYR A 161 20.12 11.44 -3.24
N THR A 162 19.69 10.18 -3.28
CA THR A 162 18.29 9.80 -3.03
C THR A 162 17.86 10.17 -1.60
N GLN A 163 18.75 10.01 -0.61
CA GLN A 163 18.46 10.38 0.78
C GLN A 163 18.38 11.91 0.97
N ALA A 164 19.28 12.68 0.36
CA ALA A 164 19.24 14.14 0.36
C ALA A 164 17.97 14.66 -0.34
N SER A 165 17.53 13.96 -1.39
CA SER A 165 16.23 14.15 -2.03
C SER A 165 15.10 14.07 -1.01
N ILE A 166 15.11 13.12 -0.07
CA ILE A 166 14.10 13.01 0.98
C ILE A 166 14.25 14.12 2.02
N PHE A 167 15.46 14.44 2.46
CA PHE A 167 15.72 15.46 3.49
C PHE A 167 15.29 16.88 3.09
N THR A 168 15.27 17.16 1.79
CA THR A 168 14.88 18.46 1.22
C THR A 168 13.39 18.56 0.88
N SER A 169 12.60 17.56 1.28
CA SER A 169 11.19 17.44 0.93
C SER A 169 10.26 17.64 2.11
N PHE A 170 9.00 17.91 1.80
CA PHE A 170 7.89 17.67 2.71
C PHE A 170 7.33 16.28 2.43
N VAL A 171 7.33 15.40 3.44
CA VAL A 171 6.90 14.01 3.27
C VAL A 171 5.44 13.87 3.69
N VAL A 172 4.61 13.36 2.80
CA VAL A 172 3.21 13.03 3.09
C VAL A 172 3.04 11.52 3.11
N PHE A 173 2.65 10.95 4.24
CA PHE A 173 2.23 9.55 4.34
C PHE A 173 0.71 9.48 4.25
N ASP A 174 0.18 8.90 3.17
CA ASP A 174 -1.28 8.69 3.01
C ASP A 174 -1.67 7.30 3.52
N GLU A 175 -2.85 7.19 4.13
CA GLU A 175 -3.38 5.96 4.75
C GLU A 175 -2.35 5.22 5.64
N ALA A 176 -1.64 5.98 6.48
CA ALA A 176 -0.53 5.47 7.30
C ALA A 176 -0.93 4.34 8.27
N HIS A 177 -2.21 4.24 8.65
CA HIS A 177 -2.72 3.17 9.52
C HIS A 177 -2.57 1.77 8.90
N ILE A 178 -2.63 1.66 7.56
CA ILE A 178 -2.45 0.38 6.85
C ILE A 178 -1.07 -0.23 7.14
N LEU A 179 -0.07 0.61 7.42
CA LEU A 179 1.29 0.15 7.74
C LEU A 179 1.37 -0.46 9.14
N LEU A 180 0.52 0.00 10.06
CA LEU A 180 0.47 -0.47 11.45
C LEU A 180 -0.46 -1.69 11.59
N ASP A 181 -1.46 -1.83 10.71
CA ASP A 181 -2.38 -2.97 10.70
C ASP A 181 -1.77 -4.27 10.17
N GLN A 182 -0.59 -4.19 9.54
CA GLN A 182 0.13 -5.34 8.99
C GLN A 182 1.02 -6.06 10.00
N VAL A 183 1.01 -5.65 11.28
CA VAL A 183 1.82 -6.28 12.32
C VAL A 183 1.41 -7.74 12.48
N THR A 184 2.34 -8.66 12.29
CA THR A 184 2.19 -10.08 12.60
C THR A 184 2.80 -10.43 13.97
N SER A 185 2.50 -11.60 14.51
CA SER A 185 3.15 -12.06 15.75
C SER A 185 4.67 -12.21 15.57
N ASP A 186 5.13 -12.50 14.34
CA ASP A 186 6.54 -12.62 13.99
C ASP A 186 7.26 -11.26 13.89
N ASP A 187 6.49 -10.16 13.81
CA ASP A 187 7.02 -8.79 13.76
C ASP A 187 7.44 -8.25 15.11
N MET A 188 6.97 -8.82 16.22
CA MET A 188 7.24 -8.33 17.58
C MET A 188 8.74 -8.17 17.87
N PHE A 189 9.59 -9.02 17.29
CA PHE A 189 11.06 -8.94 17.48
C PHE A 189 11.82 -8.69 16.18
N ASN A 190 11.12 -8.30 15.12
CA ASN A 190 11.73 -8.11 13.81
C ASN A 190 12.03 -6.63 13.55
N PRO A 191 13.30 -6.17 13.64
CA PRO A 191 13.65 -4.77 13.35
C PRO A 191 13.47 -4.40 11.87
N TRP A 192 13.25 -5.40 11.00
CA TRP A 192 13.03 -5.26 9.56
C TRP A 192 11.56 -5.42 9.16
N SER A 193 10.63 -5.57 10.11
CA SER A 193 9.20 -5.53 9.79
C SER A 193 8.82 -4.17 9.20
N LEU A 194 7.81 -4.13 8.31
CA LEU A 194 7.32 -2.88 7.73
C LEU A 194 7.00 -1.84 8.80
N THR A 195 6.33 -2.27 9.88
CA THR A 195 5.98 -1.40 11.00
C THR A 195 7.21 -0.87 11.73
N ALA A 196 8.19 -1.72 12.05
CA ALA A 196 9.41 -1.30 12.74
C ALA A 196 10.23 -0.31 11.89
N VAL A 197 10.38 -0.60 10.59
CA VAL A 197 11.10 0.26 9.64
C VAL A 197 10.35 1.58 9.44
N PHE A 198 9.02 1.56 9.36
CA PHE A 198 8.20 2.77 9.25
C PHE A 198 8.30 3.66 10.50
N LEU A 199 8.17 3.09 11.70
CA LEU A 199 8.33 3.84 12.95
C LEU A 199 9.77 4.38 13.09
N GLY A 200 10.78 3.60 12.70
CA GLY A 200 12.17 4.06 12.64
C GLY A 200 12.39 5.19 11.64
N ALA A 201 11.69 5.17 10.50
CA ALA A 201 11.70 6.26 9.54
C ALA A 201 11.06 7.53 10.10
N LEU A 202 9.91 7.45 10.78
CA LEU A 202 9.28 8.61 11.43
C LEU A 202 10.21 9.25 12.45
N GLN A 203 10.86 8.44 13.29
CA GLN A 203 11.85 8.89 14.26
C GLN A 203 13.06 9.55 13.60
N PHE A 204 13.60 8.95 12.54
CA PHE A 204 14.76 9.49 11.83
C PHE A 204 14.44 10.80 11.12
N LEU A 205 13.30 10.86 10.42
CA LEU A 205 12.86 12.05 9.69
C LEU A 205 12.53 13.21 10.63
N SER A 206 11.89 12.94 11.79
CA SER A 206 11.63 13.99 12.80
C SER A 206 12.94 14.56 13.35
N ARG A 207 13.92 13.70 13.67
CA ARG A 207 15.23 14.13 14.17
C ARG A 207 16.02 14.96 13.15
N VAL A 208 15.93 14.63 11.86
CA VAL A 208 16.59 15.39 10.79
C VAL A 208 15.86 16.73 10.52
N GLY A 209 14.64 16.90 11.01
CA GLY A 209 13.84 18.10 10.79
C GLY A 209 13.10 18.10 9.46
N VAL A 210 12.76 16.91 8.93
CA VAL A 210 11.95 16.80 7.71
C VAL A 210 10.48 17.02 8.07
N PRO A 211 9.79 17.99 7.45
CA PRO A 211 8.39 18.24 7.73
C PRO A 211 7.50 17.10 7.20
N MET A 212 6.49 16.74 7.98
CA MET A 212 5.65 15.57 7.71
C MET A 212 4.16 15.86 7.86
N LEU A 213 3.36 15.30 6.94
CA LEU A 213 1.90 15.20 7.05
C LEU A 213 1.52 13.72 7.01
N ILE A 214 1.03 13.21 8.13
CA ILE A 214 0.61 11.82 8.30
C ILE A 214 -0.91 11.81 8.22
N MET A 215 -1.44 11.31 7.10
CA MET A 215 -2.87 11.27 6.81
C MET A 215 -3.44 9.87 6.97
N THR A 216 -4.67 9.80 7.45
CA THR A 216 -5.38 8.53 7.65
C THR A 216 -6.89 8.73 7.61
N ALA A 217 -7.62 7.71 7.15
CA ALA A 217 -9.08 7.67 7.25
C ALA A 217 -9.56 7.44 8.68
N THR A 218 -8.78 6.67 9.44
CA THR A 218 -9.17 6.11 10.73
C THR A 218 -7.93 5.91 11.58
N LEU A 219 -7.90 6.47 12.78
CA LEU A 219 -6.75 6.33 13.66
C LEU A 219 -7.13 5.97 15.09
N SER A 220 -6.93 4.70 15.46
CA SER A 220 -7.06 4.30 16.87
C SER A 220 -6.08 5.08 17.75
N LYS A 221 -6.42 5.27 19.02
CA LYS A 221 -5.53 5.89 20.01
C LYS A 221 -4.17 5.20 20.09
N THR A 222 -4.16 3.87 19.95
CA THR A 222 -2.94 3.05 19.94
C THR A 222 -2.04 3.43 18.77
N HIS A 223 -2.56 3.51 17.55
CA HIS A 223 -1.80 3.91 16.37
C HIS A 223 -1.22 5.32 16.50
N LEU A 224 -2.05 6.28 16.92
CA LEU A 224 -1.61 7.67 17.11
C LEU A 224 -0.50 7.76 18.16
N LYS A 225 -0.64 7.04 19.28
CA LYS A 225 0.35 6.99 20.36
C LYS A 225 1.68 6.42 19.86
N LEU A 226 1.67 5.34 19.08
CA LEU A 226 2.89 4.74 18.53
C LEU A 226 3.64 5.70 17.62
N MET A 227 2.95 6.33 16.67
CA MET A 227 3.59 7.28 15.75
C MET A 227 4.08 8.53 16.47
N LYS A 228 3.31 9.07 17.42
CA LYS A 228 3.75 10.20 18.25
C LYS A 228 4.97 9.86 19.07
N ASN A 229 5.00 8.69 19.71
CA ASN A 229 6.16 8.23 20.47
C ASN A 229 7.40 8.09 19.57
N ALA A 230 7.24 7.54 18.36
CA ALA A 230 8.33 7.46 17.40
C ALA A 230 8.88 8.86 17.05
N VAL A 231 8.00 9.82 16.76
CA VAL A 231 8.38 11.21 16.45
C VAL A 231 9.06 11.93 17.63
N LEU A 232 8.57 11.73 18.85
CA LEU A 232 9.01 12.44 20.06
C LEU A 232 10.28 11.87 20.73
N SER A 233 10.73 10.71 20.29
CA SER A 233 11.75 9.92 20.99
C SER A 233 13.17 10.53 20.98
N ASP A 234 13.53 11.32 19.95
CA ASP A 234 14.84 12.00 19.84
C ASP A 234 14.62 13.52 19.77
N ASN A 235 14.75 14.20 20.91
CA ASN A 235 14.73 15.67 21.14
C ASN A 235 13.84 16.53 20.21
N ALA A 236 12.68 16.96 20.72
CA ALA A 236 11.64 17.68 19.96
C ALA A 236 11.90 19.18 19.71
N ASP A 237 13.14 19.66 19.90
CA ASP A 237 13.46 21.07 19.76
C ASP A 237 13.24 21.53 18.30
N GLY A 238 12.40 22.54 18.13
CA GLY A 238 12.02 23.07 16.82
C GLY A 238 10.91 22.31 16.10
N LEU A 239 10.40 21.20 16.64
CA LEU A 239 9.26 20.48 16.07
C LEU A 239 7.93 21.11 16.51
N LYS A 240 7.02 21.35 15.55
CA LYS A 240 5.63 21.71 15.80
C LYS A 240 4.73 20.52 15.49
N ILE A 241 4.43 19.74 16.52
CA ILE A 241 3.50 18.60 16.40
C ILE A 241 2.07 19.11 16.56
N VAL A 242 1.23 18.85 15.57
CA VAL A 242 -0.18 19.22 15.58
C VAL A 242 -1.02 17.97 15.38
N ASP A 243 -2.02 17.82 16.23
CA ASP A 243 -2.94 16.70 16.23
C ASP A 243 -4.33 17.17 15.80
N ILE A 244 -4.68 16.90 14.54
CA ILE A 244 -5.99 17.18 13.93
C ILE A 244 -6.69 15.83 13.74
N THR A 245 -6.99 15.19 14.87
CA THR A 245 -7.68 13.90 14.93
C THR A 245 -8.85 13.99 15.90
N HIS A 246 -9.77 13.03 15.84
CA HIS A 246 -10.88 12.96 16.79
C HIS A 246 -10.42 12.69 18.23
N ASN A 247 -9.19 12.17 18.38
CA ASN A 247 -8.55 11.91 19.67
C ASN A 247 -8.13 13.18 20.41
N ASN A 248 -8.21 14.34 19.76
CA ASN A 248 -7.91 15.62 20.39
C ASN A 248 -9.18 16.23 21.00
N ASP A 249 -9.30 16.18 22.32
CA ASP A 249 -10.47 16.65 23.08
C ASP A 249 -10.91 18.09 22.76
N LYS A 250 -9.98 18.97 22.37
CA LYS A 250 -10.29 20.37 22.05
C LYS A 250 -10.87 20.57 20.64
N LEU A 251 -10.64 19.61 19.76
CA LEU A 251 -10.99 19.69 18.34
C LEU A 251 -12.08 18.68 17.95
N SER A 252 -12.33 17.68 18.79
CA SER A 252 -13.20 16.53 18.56
C SER A 252 -14.65 16.93 18.28
N GLU A 253 -15.27 17.81 19.08
CA GLU A 253 -16.66 18.24 18.85
C GLU A 253 -16.84 18.99 17.52
N LYS A 254 -15.85 19.79 17.15
CA LYS A 254 -15.87 20.56 15.90
C LYS A 254 -15.70 19.63 14.71
N LEU A 255 -14.72 18.72 14.76
CA LEU A 255 -14.48 17.70 13.74
C LEU A 255 -15.68 16.75 13.60
N ARG A 256 -16.29 16.30 14.71
CA ARG A 256 -17.53 15.50 14.72
C ARG A 256 -18.66 16.21 13.98
N LYS A 257 -19.01 17.43 14.40
CA LYS A 257 -20.05 18.25 13.74
C LYS A 257 -19.75 18.52 12.26
N MET A 258 -18.48 18.60 11.88
CA MET A 258 -18.04 18.80 10.50
C MET A 258 -18.15 17.52 9.64
N TYR A 259 -17.86 16.35 10.20
CA TYR A 259 -17.97 15.07 9.51
C TYR A 259 -19.42 14.59 9.40
N SER A 260 -20.27 14.85 10.41
CA SER A 260 -21.70 14.51 10.37
C SER A 260 -22.53 15.36 9.40
N LYS A 261 -22.00 16.51 8.91
CA LYS A 261 -22.76 17.49 8.10
C LYS A 261 -22.90 17.15 6.62
N LYS A 262 -22.29 16.06 6.12
CA LYS A 262 -22.58 15.50 4.79
C LYS A 262 -23.10 14.09 4.97
N VAL A 263 -24.42 13.96 5.05
CA VAL A 263 -25.12 12.68 5.13
C VAL A 263 -24.98 11.97 3.78
N SER A 264 -23.86 11.30 3.53
CA SER A 264 -23.84 10.15 2.62
C SER A 264 -24.91 9.15 3.08
N GLY A 265 -25.38 8.26 2.21
CA GLY A 265 -26.28 7.19 2.62
C GLY A 265 -25.71 6.36 3.76
N ARG A 266 -26.50 5.53 4.43
CA ARG A 266 -26.04 4.71 5.55
C ARG A 266 -25.55 3.36 5.04
N ALA A 267 -24.44 2.86 5.58
CA ALA A 267 -23.94 1.54 5.23
C ALA A 267 -24.17 0.60 6.42
N VAL A 268 -25.30 -0.08 6.40
CA VAL A 268 -25.89 -0.74 7.57
C VAL A 268 -25.50 -2.21 7.62
N LEU A 269 -24.93 -2.62 8.75
CA LEU A 269 -24.70 -4.01 9.13
C LEU A 269 -25.69 -4.37 10.25
N THR A 270 -26.50 -5.40 10.02
CA THR A 270 -27.46 -5.94 10.99
C THR A 270 -26.98 -7.28 11.55
N LYS A 271 -27.58 -7.71 12.66
CA LYS A 271 -27.24 -8.98 13.32
C LYS A 271 -27.41 -10.19 12.39
N GLU A 272 -28.46 -10.26 11.57
CA GLU A 272 -28.67 -11.39 10.64
C GLU A 272 -27.66 -11.41 9.49
N ASN A 273 -27.04 -10.27 9.20
CA ASN A 273 -26.09 -10.12 8.11
C ASN A 273 -24.64 -10.36 8.55
N LEU A 274 -24.39 -10.54 9.85
CA LEU A 274 -23.09 -10.88 10.41
C LEU A 274 -22.89 -12.40 10.46
N GLU A 275 -21.67 -12.85 10.16
CA GLU A 275 -21.25 -14.27 10.20
C GLU A 275 -22.03 -15.21 9.27
N ILE A 276 -22.53 -14.70 8.15
CA ILE A 276 -23.23 -15.55 7.17
C ILE A 276 -22.28 -16.57 6.52
N THR A 277 -22.85 -17.68 6.04
CA THR A 277 -22.09 -18.68 5.30
C THR A 277 -21.80 -18.20 3.87
N ARG A 278 -20.72 -18.73 3.27
CA ARG A 278 -20.37 -18.40 1.88
C ARG A 278 -21.47 -18.79 0.89
N ASP A 279 -22.14 -19.92 1.12
CA ASP A 279 -23.24 -20.37 0.25
C ASP A 279 -24.44 -19.42 0.34
N SER A 280 -24.80 -18.99 1.55
CA SER A 280 -25.84 -17.95 1.75
C SER A 280 -25.45 -16.65 1.07
N ALA A 281 -24.20 -16.23 1.20
CA ALA A 281 -23.67 -15.03 0.57
C ALA A 281 -23.75 -15.07 -0.97
N ILE A 282 -23.51 -16.23 -1.59
CA ILE A 282 -23.66 -16.42 -3.04
C ILE A 282 -25.14 -16.28 -3.45
N GLU A 283 -26.06 -16.88 -2.70
CA GLU A 283 -27.49 -16.76 -2.99
C GLU A 283 -28.02 -15.33 -2.80
N ILE A 284 -27.55 -14.62 -1.77
CA ILE A 284 -27.83 -13.19 -1.58
C ILE A 284 -27.31 -12.40 -2.79
N ALA A 285 -26.06 -12.62 -3.22
CA ALA A 285 -25.51 -11.91 -4.38
C ALA A 285 -26.36 -12.10 -5.65
N LYS A 286 -26.81 -13.33 -5.91
CA LYS A 286 -27.69 -13.65 -7.05
C LYS A 286 -29.04 -12.93 -6.94
N LYS A 287 -29.65 -12.97 -5.76
CA LYS A 287 -30.96 -12.36 -5.51
C LYS A 287 -30.89 -10.84 -5.70
N GLU A 288 -29.96 -10.17 -5.03
CA GLU A 288 -29.84 -8.71 -5.07
C GLU A 288 -29.50 -8.22 -6.50
N ALA A 289 -28.64 -8.94 -7.24
CA ALA A 289 -28.35 -8.62 -8.63
C ALA A 289 -29.57 -8.76 -9.55
N LYS A 290 -30.42 -9.78 -9.34
CA LYS A 290 -31.70 -9.95 -10.08
C LYS A 290 -32.72 -8.87 -9.75
N GLU A 291 -32.66 -8.28 -8.56
CA GLU A 291 -33.50 -7.15 -8.14
C GLU A 291 -33.01 -5.80 -8.68
N GLY A 292 -32.01 -5.78 -9.56
CA GLY A 292 -31.54 -4.55 -10.18
C GLY A 292 -30.39 -3.86 -9.43
N LYS A 293 -29.82 -4.49 -8.40
CA LYS A 293 -28.75 -3.89 -7.59
C LYS A 293 -27.35 -4.22 -8.08
N ILE A 294 -26.42 -3.33 -7.76
CA ILE A 294 -24.98 -3.55 -7.88
C ILE A 294 -24.47 -4.15 -6.58
N VAL A 295 -23.94 -5.37 -6.66
CA VAL A 295 -23.38 -6.09 -5.52
C VAL A 295 -21.86 -6.08 -5.59
N LEU A 296 -21.20 -5.57 -4.57
CA LEU A 296 -19.76 -5.68 -4.38
C LEU A 296 -19.45 -6.87 -3.47
N PHE A 297 -18.82 -7.91 -4.03
CA PHE A 297 -18.43 -9.13 -3.29
C PHE A 297 -16.92 -9.16 -3.06
N VAL A 298 -16.45 -8.82 -1.85
CA VAL A 298 -15.02 -8.72 -1.50
C VAL A 298 -14.54 -9.95 -0.72
N LEU A 299 -13.49 -10.59 -1.22
CA LEU A 299 -12.90 -11.79 -0.64
C LEU A 299 -11.42 -11.56 -0.32
N ASN A 300 -10.92 -12.15 0.75
CA ASN A 300 -9.57 -11.87 1.24
C ASN A 300 -8.48 -12.52 0.37
N THR A 301 -8.82 -13.58 -0.38
CA THR A 301 -7.85 -14.29 -1.23
C THR A 301 -8.33 -14.42 -2.68
N ILE A 302 -7.38 -14.42 -3.61
CA ILE A 302 -7.64 -14.63 -5.05
C ILE A 302 -8.31 -15.98 -5.29
N LYS A 303 -7.91 -17.02 -4.56
CA LYS A 303 -8.51 -18.37 -4.69
C LYS A 303 -9.99 -18.37 -4.30
N SER A 304 -10.36 -17.68 -3.22
CA SER A 304 -11.77 -17.51 -2.84
C SER A 304 -12.53 -16.72 -3.90
N ALA A 305 -11.95 -15.62 -4.39
CA ALA A 305 -12.54 -14.77 -5.43
C ALA A 305 -12.85 -15.54 -6.71
N LEU A 306 -11.91 -16.35 -7.19
CA LEU A 306 -12.11 -17.20 -8.38
C LEU A 306 -13.24 -18.21 -8.18
N LYS A 307 -13.33 -18.85 -7.01
CA LYS A 307 -14.40 -19.81 -6.71
C LYS A 307 -15.78 -19.16 -6.74
N VAL A 308 -15.94 -18.02 -6.06
CA VAL A 308 -17.21 -17.29 -6.02
C VAL A 308 -17.58 -16.77 -7.40
N TYR A 309 -16.60 -16.25 -8.16
CA TYR A 309 -16.81 -15.84 -9.55
C TYR A 309 -17.33 -16.99 -10.42
N GLU A 310 -16.71 -18.16 -10.36
CA GLU A 310 -17.15 -19.35 -11.12
C GLU A 310 -18.58 -19.79 -10.74
N SER A 311 -18.96 -19.66 -9.47
CA SER A 311 -20.33 -19.94 -9.02
C SER A 311 -21.37 -18.92 -9.52
N LEU A 312 -20.96 -17.69 -9.83
CA LEU A 312 -21.89 -16.62 -10.22
C LEU A 312 -21.98 -16.41 -11.73
N ARG A 313 -20.89 -16.61 -12.48
CA ARG A 313 -20.78 -16.25 -13.91
C ARG A 313 -21.79 -16.91 -14.85
N ASN A 314 -22.38 -18.03 -14.45
CA ASN A 314 -23.39 -18.74 -15.25
C ASN A 314 -24.83 -18.45 -14.80
N GLU A 315 -25.01 -17.75 -13.67
CA GLU A 315 -26.32 -17.52 -13.05
C GLU A 315 -26.69 -16.03 -12.94
N VAL A 316 -25.71 -15.15 -13.09
CA VAL A 316 -25.86 -13.69 -13.13
C VAL A 316 -25.33 -13.19 -14.46
N GLU A 317 -26.08 -12.31 -15.12
CA GLU A 317 -25.79 -11.82 -16.47
C GLU A 317 -24.45 -11.08 -16.54
N ASP A 318 -24.24 -10.14 -15.61
CA ASP A 318 -23.00 -9.35 -15.52
C ASP A 318 -22.24 -9.64 -14.23
N VAL A 319 -21.15 -10.41 -14.37
CA VAL A 319 -20.20 -10.68 -13.29
C VAL A 319 -18.80 -10.21 -13.70
N ILE A 320 -18.20 -9.34 -12.88
CA ILE A 320 -16.86 -8.81 -13.08
C ILE A 320 -15.94 -9.38 -11.98
N LEU A 321 -14.74 -9.81 -12.36
CA LEU A 321 -13.70 -10.25 -11.42
C LEU A 321 -12.53 -9.26 -11.39
N LEU A 322 -12.18 -8.77 -10.20
CA LEU A 322 -11.07 -7.85 -9.97
C LEU A 322 -10.10 -8.38 -8.90
N HIS A 323 -8.83 -8.56 -9.27
CA HIS A 323 -7.80 -8.97 -8.30
C HIS A 323 -6.40 -8.53 -8.70
N GLY A 324 -5.46 -8.57 -7.74
CA GLY A 324 -4.10 -8.03 -7.90
C GLY A 324 -3.21 -8.74 -8.92
N LYS A 325 -3.56 -9.96 -9.37
CA LYS A 325 -2.79 -10.74 -10.35
C LYS A 325 -3.19 -10.53 -11.82
N LEU A 326 -4.09 -9.59 -12.13
CA LEU A 326 -4.42 -9.27 -13.53
C LEU A 326 -3.24 -8.58 -14.22
N MET A 327 -2.95 -8.96 -15.46
CA MET A 327 -1.95 -8.23 -16.28
C MET A 327 -2.44 -6.80 -16.52
N LYS A 328 -1.51 -5.87 -16.78
CA LYS A 328 -1.85 -4.44 -16.95
C LYS A 328 -2.95 -4.21 -18.00
N GLY A 329 -2.85 -4.87 -19.15
CA GLY A 329 -3.88 -4.77 -20.21
C GLY A 329 -5.24 -5.34 -19.78
N ASP A 330 -5.25 -6.49 -19.11
CA ASP A 330 -6.50 -7.09 -18.59
C ASP A 330 -7.14 -6.23 -17.51
N ARG A 331 -6.33 -5.62 -16.64
CA ARG A 331 -6.79 -4.70 -15.61
C ARG A 331 -7.42 -3.46 -16.21
N GLU A 332 -6.81 -2.86 -17.23
CA GLU A 332 -7.37 -1.70 -17.94
C GLU A 332 -8.71 -2.06 -18.61
N ASN A 333 -8.79 -3.22 -19.27
CA ASN A 333 -10.04 -3.72 -19.84
C ASN A 333 -11.13 -3.96 -18.79
N MET A 334 -10.77 -4.51 -17.61
CA MET A 334 -11.74 -4.73 -16.53
C MET A 334 -12.15 -3.42 -15.84
N GLU A 335 -11.24 -2.45 -15.68
CA GLU A 335 -11.54 -1.10 -15.19
C GLU A 335 -12.52 -0.39 -16.15
N ASP A 336 -12.34 -0.54 -17.46
CA ASP A 336 -13.26 0.01 -18.46
C ASP A 336 -14.59 -0.73 -18.50
N ARG A 337 -14.62 -2.06 -18.36
CA ARG A 337 -15.87 -2.82 -18.19
C ARG A 337 -16.62 -2.37 -16.94
N LEU A 338 -15.91 -2.15 -15.83
CA LEU A 338 -16.51 -1.65 -14.60
C LEU A 338 -17.09 -0.24 -14.78
N ARG A 339 -16.37 0.66 -15.47
CA ARG A 339 -16.89 2.00 -15.80
C ARG A 339 -18.14 1.91 -16.67
N GLN A 340 -18.14 1.04 -17.68
CA GLN A 340 -19.31 0.83 -18.53
C GLN A 340 -20.48 0.24 -17.75
N PHE A 341 -20.21 -0.70 -16.85
CA PHE A 341 -21.18 -1.32 -15.95
C PHE A 341 -21.85 -0.25 -15.05
N ILE A 342 -21.05 0.62 -14.43
CA ILE A 342 -21.53 1.75 -13.62
C ILE A 342 -22.34 2.75 -14.48
N ASN A 343 -21.82 3.16 -15.64
CA ASN A 343 -22.45 4.19 -16.48
C ASN A 343 -23.75 3.75 -17.15
N ARG A 344 -23.97 2.44 -17.32
CA ARG A 344 -25.17 1.90 -17.97
C ARG A 344 -26.32 1.62 -16.99
N ASN A 345 -26.15 1.86 -15.68
CA ASN A 345 -27.13 1.49 -14.64
C ASN A 345 -27.52 0.00 -14.71
N VAL A 346 -26.55 -0.87 -15.02
CA VAL A 346 -26.79 -2.32 -15.14
C VAL A 346 -26.59 -2.96 -13.77
N SER A 347 -27.44 -3.90 -13.41
CA SER A 347 -27.32 -4.68 -12.19
C SER A 347 -26.35 -5.84 -12.38
N GLY A 348 -25.74 -6.32 -11.29
CA GLY A 348 -24.74 -7.38 -11.40
C GLY A 348 -23.79 -7.44 -10.21
N VAL A 349 -22.79 -8.32 -10.33
CA VAL A 349 -21.88 -8.62 -9.22
C VAL A 349 -20.44 -8.31 -9.59
N VAL A 350 -19.79 -7.48 -8.78
CA VAL A 350 -18.35 -7.22 -8.84
C VAL A 350 -17.68 -8.07 -7.77
N VAL A 351 -17.08 -9.18 -8.17
CA VAL A 351 -16.25 -10.02 -7.29
C VAL A 351 -14.84 -9.44 -7.25
N SER A 352 -14.33 -9.11 -6.07
CA SER A 352 -13.03 -8.48 -5.91
C SER A 352 -12.23 -9.04 -4.74
N THR A 353 -10.91 -8.81 -4.75
CA THR A 353 -10.08 -8.82 -3.54
C THR A 353 -9.89 -7.40 -2.99
N GLN A 354 -8.89 -7.17 -2.13
CA GLN A 354 -8.53 -5.87 -1.54
C GLN A 354 -8.21 -4.77 -2.58
N VAL A 355 -8.13 -5.10 -3.87
CA VAL A 355 -7.91 -4.11 -4.94
C VAL A 355 -8.99 -3.03 -4.96
N ILE A 356 -10.23 -3.34 -4.53
CA ILE A 356 -11.33 -2.36 -4.49
C ILE A 356 -11.17 -1.31 -3.39
N GLU A 357 -10.43 -1.64 -2.31
CA GLU A 357 -10.19 -0.72 -1.18
C GLU A 357 -9.43 0.52 -1.67
N ALA A 358 -8.59 0.34 -2.68
CA ALA A 358 -7.72 1.36 -3.22
C ALA A 358 -7.96 1.62 -4.70
N GLY A 359 -8.61 2.76 -4.98
CA GLY A 359 -8.50 3.40 -6.28
C GLY A 359 -9.67 3.23 -7.25
N VAL A 360 -10.56 2.29 -6.98
CA VAL A 360 -11.73 2.04 -7.83
C VAL A 360 -12.88 2.97 -7.42
N ASP A 361 -13.36 3.81 -8.33
CA ASP A 361 -14.53 4.68 -8.12
C ASP A 361 -15.83 3.91 -8.38
N LEU A 362 -16.17 2.98 -7.48
CA LEU A 362 -17.41 2.21 -7.46
C LEU A 362 -18.32 2.74 -6.33
N ASP A 363 -19.60 2.88 -6.63
CA ASP A 363 -20.68 3.19 -5.68
C ASP A 363 -21.75 2.10 -5.84
N ALA A 364 -21.72 1.09 -4.97
CA ALA A 364 -22.58 -0.10 -5.05
C ALA A 364 -23.73 -0.04 -4.01
N ASP A 365 -24.74 -0.89 -4.17
CA ASP A 365 -25.91 -0.95 -3.29
C ASP A 365 -25.71 -1.92 -2.11
N VAL A 366 -25.00 -3.02 -2.36
CA VAL A 366 -24.80 -4.10 -1.41
C VAL A 366 -23.31 -4.45 -1.31
N LEU A 367 -22.79 -4.53 -0.08
CA LEU A 367 -21.48 -5.11 0.21
C LEU A 367 -21.66 -6.51 0.78
N ILE A 368 -21.03 -7.49 0.15
CA ILE A 368 -20.82 -8.81 0.71
C ILE A 368 -19.31 -8.96 0.89
N THR A 369 -18.83 -9.16 2.12
CA THR A 369 -17.39 -9.17 2.40
C THR A 369 -17.00 -10.30 3.33
N GLU A 370 -15.87 -10.96 3.08
CA GLU A 370 -15.24 -11.80 4.11
C GLU A 370 -14.83 -10.94 5.31
N MET A 371 -14.91 -11.53 6.51
CA MET A 371 -14.40 -10.94 7.75
C MET A 371 -12.94 -10.54 7.56
N ALA A 372 -12.61 -9.32 7.95
CA ALA A 372 -11.30 -8.68 7.78
C ALA A 372 -11.08 -7.70 8.95
N PRO A 373 -9.88 -7.14 9.14
CA PRO A 373 -9.67 -6.07 10.11
C PRO A 373 -10.67 -4.93 9.90
N MET A 374 -11.09 -4.31 11.00
CA MET A 374 -12.11 -3.26 10.96
C MET A 374 -11.75 -2.11 9.99
N THR A 375 -10.47 -1.76 9.88
CA THR A 375 -9.99 -0.75 8.92
C THR A 375 -10.25 -1.13 7.47
N SER A 376 -10.12 -2.41 7.10
CA SER A 376 -10.45 -2.93 5.77
C SER A 376 -11.97 -2.93 5.54
N LEU A 377 -12.76 -3.33 6.56
CA LEU A 377 -14.23 -3.31 6.48
C LEU A 377 -14.77 -1.88 6.25
N ILE A 378 -14.24 -0.88 6.96
CA ILE A 378 -14.59 0.53 6.78
C ILE A 378 -14.25 1.02 5.36
N GLN A 379 -13.09 0.64 4.82
CA GLN A 379 -12.70 1.00 3.45
C GLN A 379 -13.59 0.36 2.39
N ARG A 380 -14.04 -0.88 2.62
CA ARG A 380 -15.01 -1.57 1.76
C ARG A 380 -16.40 -0.95 1.86
N ALA A 381 -16.85 -0.62 3.08
CA ALA A 381 -18.12 0.05 3.32
C ALA A 381 -18.18 1.41 2.61
N GLY A 382 -17.08 2.16 2.57
CA GLY A 382 -16.96 3.42 1.82
C GLY A 382 -17.08 3.30 0.28
N ARG A 383 -17.38 2.11 -0.25
CA ARG A 383 -17.72 1.85 -1.67
C ARG A 383 -19.22 1.61 -1.88
N ILE A 384 -20.02 1.71 -0.82
CA ILE A 384 -21.46 1.49 -0.83
C ILE A 384 -22.17 2.80 -0.60
N VAL A 385 -23.19 3.14 -1.38
CA VAL A 385 -24.08 4.31 -1.21
C VAL A 385 -23.34 5.59 -0.75
N ARG A 386 -22.16 5.85 -1.31
CA ARG A 386 -21.27 6.92 -0.87
C ARG A 386 -21.66 8.27 -1.47
N LYS A 387 -22.19 8.31 -2.70
CA LYS A 387 -22.59 9.55 -3.38
C LYS A 387 -24.09 9.81 -3.30
N ARG A 388 -24.87 8.85 -2.80
CA ARG A 388 -26.35 8.89 -2.75
C ARG A 388 -26.81 9.28 -1.35
N LEU A 389 -27.58 10.37 -1.24
CA LEU A 389 -28.03 10.92 0.03
C LEU A 389 -29.34 10.22 0.47
N ASN A 390 -29.50 9.94 1.76
CA ASN A 390 -30.72 9.34 2.35
C ASN A 390 -31.10 7.94 1.80
N GLU A 391 -30.12 7.21 1.28
CA GLU A 391 -30.28 5.80 0.91
C GLU A 391 -29.55 4.90 1.91
N ASP A 392 -30.03 3.69 2.11
CA ASP A 392 -29.38 2.68 2.94
C ASP A 392 -28.79 1.58 2.06
N GLY A 393 -27.51 1.28 2.27
CA GLY A 393 -26.81 0.16 1.67
C GLY A 393 -26.64 -0.95 2.69
N CYS A 394 -26.79 -2.19 2.24
CA CYS A 394 -26.70 -3.36 3.11
C CYS A 394 -25.29 -3.93 3.11
N ILE A 395 -24.78 -4.26 4.31
CA ILE A 395 -23.51 -4.96 4.49
C ILE A 395 -23.79 -6.37 5.01
N TYR A 396 -23.19 -7.35 4.36
CA TYR A 396 -23.14 -8.74 4.77
C TYR A 396 -21.69 -9.16 5.02
N ILE A 397 -21.41 -9.73 6.19
CA ILE A 397 -20.08 -10.21 6.55
C ILE A 397 -20.06 -11.73 6.58
N VAL A 398 -19.32 -12.31 5.65
CA VAL A 398 -19.11 -13.76 5.51
C VAL A 398 -18.09 -14.23 6.54
N ARG A 399 -18.45 -15.25 7.31
CA ARG A 399 -17.52 -15.90 8.24
C ARG A 399 -16.32 -16.48 7.47
N THR A 400 -15.12 -16.31 8.02
CA THR A 400 -13.90 -16.88 7.44
C THR A 400 -13.25 -17.88 8.39
N GLU A 401 -12.78 -19.00 7.84
CA GLU A 401 -11.93 -19.97 8.55
C GLU A 401 -10.45 -19.61 8.43
N ARG A 402 -10.08 -18.70 7.53
CA ARG A 402 -8.71 -18.28 7.27
C ARG A 402 -8.56 -16.78 7.48
N HIS A 403 -7.55 -16.38 8.24
CA HIS A 403 -7.27 -14.98 8.55
C HIS A 403 -6.39 -14.28 7.50
N TYR A 404 -5.64 -15.04 6.69
CA TYR A 404 -4.76 -14.48 5.66
C TYR A 404 -5.52 -13.57 4.66
N PRO A 405 -4.89 -12.46 4.21
CA PRO A 405 -3.52 -12.04 4.49
C PRO A 405 -3.36 -11.20 5.77
N TYR A 406 -4.37 -11.18 6.65
CA TYR A 406 -4.38 -10.34 7.84
C TYR A 406 -3.92 -11.08 9.10
N ASN A 407 -3.53 -10.33 10.12
CA ASN A 407 -3.21 -10.89 11.43
C ASN A 407 -4.45 -11.52 12.07
N GLU A 408 -4.33 -12.78 12.48
CA GLU A 408 -5.39 -13.55 13.12
C GLU A 408 -6.01 -12.85 14.34
N LYS A 409 -5.18 -12.30 15.23
CA LYS A 409 -5.65 -11.63 16.46
C LYS A 409 -6.51 -10.41 16.14
N ILE A 410 -6.09 -9.59 15.16
CA ILE A 410 -6.86 -8.42 14.74
C ILE A 410 -8.21 -8.84 14.14
N VAL A 411 -8.22 -9.88 13.30
CA VAL A 411 -9.47 -10.39 12.69
C VAL A 411 -10.40 -10.99 13.75
N VAL A 412 -9.87 -11.76 14.71
CA VAL A 412 -10.64 -12.36 15.81
C VAL A 412 -11.22 -11.28 16.71
N GLU A 413 -10.44 -10.28 17.13
CA GLU A 413 -10.97 -9.19 17.95
C GLU A 413 -11.96 -8.32 17.18
N THR A 414 -11.75 -8.12 15.87
CA THR A 414 -12.75 -7.43 15.02
C THR A 414 -14.07 -8.18 15.04
N ARG A 415 -14.05 -9.50 14.86
CA ARG A 415 -15.24 -10.35 14.94
C ARG A 415 -15.91 -10.24 16.31
N ASN A 416 -15.16 -10.39 17.40
CA ASN A 416 -15.69 -10.36 18.76
C ASN A 416 -16.38 -9.02 19.06
N VAL A 417 -15.72 -7.90 18.76
CA VAL A 417 -16.25 -6.55 19.01
C VAL A 417 -17.49 -6.28 18.15
N LEU A 418 -17.51 -6.71 16.89
CA LEU A 418 -18.70 -6.59 16.05
C LEU A 418 -19.88 -7.40 16.59
N CYS A 419 -19.64 -8.65 17.00
CA CYS A 419 -20.68 -9.50 17.61
C CYS A 419 -21.19 -8.93 18.92
N GLU A 420 -20.33 -8.36 19.77
CA GLU A 420 -20.73 -7.70 21.02
C GLU A 420 -21.59 -6.47 20.76
N ARG A 421 -21.16 -5.58 19.84
CA ARG A 421 -21.83 -4.29 19.63
C ARG A 421 -23.15 -4.41 18.86
N ILE A 422 -23.26 -5.37 17.92
CA ILE A 422 -24.46 -5.54 17.10
C ILE A 422 -25.64 -6.17 17.86
N GLU A 423 -25.38 -6.76 19.03
CA GLU A 423 -26.45 -7.20 19.94
C GLU A 423 -27.20 -6.02 20.55
N GLU A 424 -26.59 -4.83 20.59
CA GLU A 424 -27.20 -3.62 21.13
C GLU A 424 -27.99 -2.86 20.06
N ASP A 425 -27.36 -2.56 18.90
CA ASP A 425 -27.94 -1.78 17.81
C ASP A 425 -27.32 -2.15 16.46
N ASP A 426 -28.05 -1.88 15.36
CA ASP A 426 -27.51 -1.93 14.00
C ASP A 426 -26.35 -0.95 13.81
N LEU A 427 -25.35 -1.36 13.03
CA LEU A 427 -24.12 -0.59 12.86
C LEU A 427 -24.10 0.13 11.51
N ASP A 428 -24.02 1.46 11.54
CA ASP A 428 -23.72 2.27 10.35
C ASP A 428 -22.22 2.47 10.20
N LEU A 429 -21.60 1.77 9.25
CA LEU A 429 -20.16 1.85 8.98
C LEU A 429 -19.76 3.11 8.19
N HIS A 430 -20.70 3.97 7.82
CA HIS A 430 -20.40 5.35 7.41
C HIS A 430 -20.36 6.32 8.58
N SER A 431 -20.92 5.95 9.73
CA SER A 431 -20.86 6.79 10.92
C SER A 431 -19.43 6.82 11.46
N TYR A 432 -18.86 8.02 11.44
CA TYR A 432 -17.50 8.25 11.93
C TYR A 432 -17.36 7.92 13.42
N ASP A 433 -18.38 8.24 14.23
CA ASP A 433 -18.34 7.96 15.66
C ASP A 433 -18.38 6.44 15.93
N VAL A 434 -19.25 5.70 15.23
CA VAL A 434 -19.36 4.23 15.34
C VAL A 434 -18.04 3.57 14.92
N THR A 435 -17.51 3.93 13.75
CA THR A 435 -16.27 3.32 13.23
C THR A 435 -15.06 3.61 14.11
N THR A 436 -14.98 4.81 14.67
CA THR A 436 -13.94 5.19 15.63
C THR A 436 -14.03 4.41 16.94
N GLU A 437 -15.24 4.31 17.51
CA GLU A 437 -15.50 3.55 18.73
C GLU A 437 -15.07 2.09 18.56
N LEU A 438 -15.50 1.44 17.48
CA LEU A 438 -15.14 0.06 17.17
C LEU A 438 -13.63 -0.14 17.05
N LEU A 439 -12.92 0.77 16.38
CA LEU A 439 -11.47 0.70 16.26
C LEU A 439 -10.78 0.87 17.61
N ASP A 440 -11.17 1.84 18.42
CA ASP A 440 -10.58 2.03 19.74
C ASP A 440 -10.82 0.80 20.64
N CYS A 441 -12.01 0.20 20.59
CA CYS A 441 -12.32 -1.04 21.28
C CYS A 441 -11.40 -2.20 20.83
N ILE A 442 -11.22 -2.40 19.53
CA ILE A 442 -10.39 -3.50 18.99
C ILE A 442 -8.91 -3.33 19.38
N TYR A 443 -8.35 -2.13 19.16
CA TYR A 443 -6.92 -1.88 19.37
C TYR A 443 -6.54 -1.63 20.83
N SER A 444 -7.52 -1.55 21.73
CA SER A 444 -7.32 -1.53 23.18
C SER A 444 -7.36 -2.92 23.82
N LYS A 445 -7.88 -3.96 23.14
CA LYS A 445 -7.84 -5.35 23.64
C LYS A 445 -6.38 -5.76 23.88
N GLU A 446 -6.11 -6.46 24.97
CA GLU A 446 -4.75 -6.87 25.36
C GLU A 446 -4.07 -7.72 24.27
N SER A 447 -4.83 -8.62 23.63
CA SER A 447 -4.38 -9.48 22.53
C SER A 447 -3.82 -8.72 21.33
N VAL A 448 -4.39 -7.56 21.01
CA VAL A 448 -3.98 -6.68 19.90
C VAL A 448 -2.95 -5.66 20.37
N SER A 449 -3.22 -4.97 21.49
CA SER A 449 -2.31 -3.96 22.03
C SER A 449 -0.92 -4.52 22.34
N ALA A 450 -0.79 -5.77 22.81
CA ALA A 450 0.49 -6.43 23.09
C ALA A 450 1.40 -6.62 21.86
N LEU A 451 0.84 -6.55 20.65
CA LEU A 451 1.61 -6.63 19.40
C LEU A 451 2.53 -5.41 19.21
N PHE A 452 2.15 -4.25 19.74
CA PHE A 452 2.80 -2.97 19.45
C PHE A 452 3.91 -2.50 20.41
N PRO A 453 3.85 -2.67 21.75
CA PRO A 453 4.87 -2.15 22.67
C PRO A 453 6.20 -2.91 22.56
N ASN A 454 6.19 -4.13 22.03
CA ASN A 454 7.38 -4.94 21.84
C ASN A 454 8.08 -4.69 20.52
N ILE A 455 7.46 -3.95 19.58
CA ILE A 455 8.07 -3.62 18.29
C ILE A 455 9.34 -2.84 18.58
N ILE A 456 10.47 -3.51 18.45
CA ILE A 456 11.78 -2.90 18.52
C ILE A 456 11.83 -1.92 17.35
N ILE A 457 11.70 -0.61 17.62
CA ILE A 457 12.05 0.41 16.63
C ILE A 457 13.50 0.12 16.28
N GLY A 458 13.70 -0.48 15.10
CA GLY A 458 14.86 -1.28 14.84
C GLY A 458 16.11 -0.44 14.99
N SER A 459 16.87 -0.63 16.07
CA SER A 459 18.15 0.08 16.22
C SER A 459 19.03 -0.16 15.00
N THR A 460 18.95 -1.34 14.36
CA THR A 460 19.63 -1.67 13.11
C THR A 460 19.12 -0.88 11.90
N SER A 461 17.80 -0.88 11.61
CA SER A 461 17.24 -0.18 10.45
C SER A 461 17.39 1.34 10.59
N LYS A 462 17.22 1.87 11.81
CA LYS A 462 17.54 3.25 12.17
C LYS A 462 19.02 3.58 11.92
N LYS A 463 19.95 2.78 12.43
CA LYS A 463 21.40 2.97 12.20
C LYS A 463 21.75 3.01 10.72
N VAL A 464 21.13 2.15 9.89
CA VAL A 464 21.31 2.15 8.44
C VAL A 464 20.93 3.49 7.82
N MET A 465 19.79 4.07 8.22
CA MET A 465 19.36 5.38 7.74
C MET A 465 20.33 6.48 8.21
N GLU A 466 20.74 6.43 9.48
CA GLU A 466 21.48 7.50 10.15
C GLU A 466 22.93 7.63 9.75
N PHE A 467 23.65 6.52 9.68
CA PHE A 467 25.10 6.55 9.61
C PHE A 467 25.60 6.75 8.18
N PRO A 468 26.24 7.88 7.83
CA PRO A 468 26.63 8.18 6.45
C PRO A 468 27.65 7.19 5.86
N ASN A 469 28.43 6.53 6.73
CA ASN A 469 29.38 5.47 6.35
C ASN A 469 28.70 4.14 6.01
N ILE A 470 27.46 3.91 6.42
CA ILE A 470 26.66 2.79 5.93
C ILE A 470 26.18 3.17 4.54
N ARG A 471 26.74 2.50 3.53
CA ARG A 471 26.44 2.73 2.11
C ARG A 471 25.58 1.61 1.54
N SER A 472 25.01 1.87 0.37
CA SER A 472 24.15 0.97 -0.38
C SER A 472 24.67 -0.48 -0.51
N SER A 473 25.99 -0.68 -0.59
CA SER A 473 26.64 -2.00 -0.64
C SER A 473 26.46 -2.80 0.66
N ILE A 474 26.61 -2.15 1.82
CA ILE A 474 26.42 -2.79 3.13
C ILE A 474 24.95 -3.10 3.33
N VAL A 475 24.07 -2.16 2.99
CA VAL A 475 22.62 -2.34 3.10
C VAL A 475 22.16 -3.51 2.24
N LYS A 476 22.67 -3.63 1.01
CA LYS A 476 22.40 -4.77 0.15
C LYS A 476 22.76 -6.10 0.82
N THR A 477 23.93 -6.20 1.45
CA THR A 477 24.34 -7.42 2.17
C THR A 477 23.37 -7.75 3.29
N LEU A 478 22.98 -6.77 4.10
CA LEU A 478 21.99 -6.95 5.17
C LEU A 478 20.63 -7.44 4.64
N ILE A 479 20.16 -6.85 3.54
CA ILE A 479 18.93 -7.27 2.85
C ILE A 479 19.06 -8.73 2.38
N GLN A 480 20.19 -9.09 1.76
CA GLN A 480 20.41 -10.45 1.26
C GLN A 480 20.49 -11.48 2.38
N GLU A 481 21.11 -11.16 3.51
CA GLU A 481 21.16 -12.03 4.69
C GLU A 481 19.76 -12.24 5.28
N GLU A 482 18.96 -11.17 5.39
CA GLU A 482 17.59 -11.27 5.90
C GLU A 482 16.69 -12.06 4.95
N LEU A 483 16.80 -11.84 3.65
CA LEU A 483 16.12 -12.64 2.62
C LEU A 483 16.52 -14.11 2.68
N LYS A 484 17.80 -14.44 2.90
CA LYS A 484 18.24 -15.84 3.08
C LYS A 484 17.64 -16.47 4.33
N ARG A 485 17.48 -15.69 5.40
CA ARG A 485 16.96 -16.18 6.69
C ARG A 485 15.45 -16.43 6.64
N LYS A 486 14.68 -15.50 6.07
CA LYS A 486 13.21 -15.50 6.16
C LYS A 486 12.50 -15.69 4.83
N GLY A 487 13.22 -15.67 3.72
CA GLY A 487 12.63 -15.61 2.38
C GLY A 487 12.16 -14.20 2.00
N GLU A 488 11.89 -13.29 2.94
CA GLU A 488 11.23 -12.01 2.63
C GLU A 488 11.89 -10.83 3.38
N PHE A 489 11.75 -9.63 2.82
CA PHE A 489 12.31 -8.39 3.37
C PHE A 489 11.23 -7.30 3.38
N ILE A 490 10.92 -6.76 4.56
CA ILE A 490 9.90 -5.73 4.84
C ILE A 490 8.44 -6.20 4.72
N ARG A 491 8.01 -6.86 3.63
CA ARG A 491 6.62 -7.37 3.46
C ARG A 491 6.57 -8.89 3.27
N GLU A 492 5.59 -9.55 3.90
CA GLU A 492 5.28 -10.98 3.76
C GLU A 492 4.68 -11.39 2.39
N LEU A 493 4.95 -10.63 1.33
CA LEU A 493 4.33 -10.83 0.03
C LEU A 493 5.33 -10.59 -1.08
N MET A 494 6.33 -11.46 -1.19
CA MET A 494 6.95 -11.85 -2.46
C MET A 494 7.85 -13.07 -2.23
N LEU A 495 7.32 -14.28 -2.44
CA LEU A 495 8.07 -15.55 -2.44
C LEU A 495 9.31 -15.49 -3.35
N PRO A 496 10.54 -15.59 -2.80
CA PRO A 496 11.68 -16.11 -3.51
C PRO A 496 11.93 -17.52 -2.94
N SER A 497 11.52 -18.54 -3.68
CA SER A 497 11.76 -19.93 -3.32
C SER A 497 13.26 -20.23 -3.26
N TYR A 498 13.80 -20.39 -2.05
CA TYR A 498 15.14 -20.93 -1.80
C TYR A 498 15.05 -22.45 -1.75
N VAL A 499 15.77 -23.15 -2.62
CA VAL A 499 16.01 -24.60 -2.48
C VAL A 499 17.25 -24.72 -1.59
N GLY A 500 17.08 -25.33 -0.42
CA GLY A 500 18.05 -25.36 0.68
C GLY A 500 19.47 -25.82 0.33
N GLU A 501 20.41 -25.61 1.26
CA GLU A 501 21.80 -26.06 1.15
C GLU A 501 21.91 -27.57 0.91
N ILE A 502 22.56 -27.95 -0.19
CA ILE A 502 22.91 -29.34 -0.49
C ILE A 502 24.17 -29.67 0.32
N LYS A 503 24.05 -30.57 1.30
CA LYS A 503 25.23 -31.11 2.02
C LYS A 503 26.16 -31.83 1.04
N GLU A 504 27.47 -31.56 1.16
CA GLU A 504 28.51 -32.19 0.34
C GLU A 504 28.37 -33.73 0.33
N GLY A 505 28.42 -34.31 -0.87
CA GLY A 505 28.54 -35.76 -1.08
C GLY A 505 27.24 -36.55 -1.32
N LYS A 506 26.05 -35.94 -1.32
CA LYS A 506 24.81 -36.63 -1.75
C LYS A 506 24.53 -36.40 -3.23
N GLU A 507 24.46 -37.47 -4.02
CA GLU A 507 23.87 -37.44 -5.35
C GLU A 507 22.36 -37.15 -5.23
N ILE A 508 21.93 -36.03 -5.80
CA ILE A 508 20.51 -35.67 -5.90
C ILE A 508 20.08 -35.95 -7.34
N SER A 509 19.32 -37.03 -7.50
CA SER A 509 18.59 -37.35 -8.73
C SER A 509 17.23 -36.65 -8.65
N ILE A 510 17.09 -35.48 -9.29
CA ILE A 510 15.78 -34.87 -9.52
C ILE A 510 15.36 -35.20 -10.95
N THR A 511 14.26 -35.92 -11.09
CA THR A 511 13.62 -36.18 -12.38
C THR A 511 12.69 -35.01 -12.72
N VAL A 512 12.67 -34.57 -13.97
CA VAL A 512 11.79 -33.46 -14.42
C VAL A 512 10.31 -33.82 -14.23
N SER A 513 9.96 -35.10 -14.19
CA SER A 513 8.59 -35.56 -13.84
C SER A 513 8.17 -35.15 -12.42
N ASP A 514 9.10 -35.08 -11.48
CA ASP A 514 8.82 -34.68 -10.09
C ASP A 514 8.59 -33.17 -10.00
N LEU A 515 9.36 -32.39 -10.76
CA LEU A 515 9.18 -30.95 -10.90
C LEU A 515 7.88 -30.59 -11.64
N ARG A 516 7.51 -31.32 -12.70
CA ARG A 516 6.24 -31.14 -13.41
C ARG A 516 5.04 -31.44 -12.51
N LYS A 517 5.12 -32.48 -11.68
CA LYS A 517 4.09 -32.79 -10.67
C LYS A 517 3.99 -31.75 -9.56
N MET A 518 5.13 -31.21 -9.10
CA MET A 518 5.16 -30.21 -8.02
C MET A 518 4.66 -28.82 -8.46
N LEU A 519 4.83 -28.47 -9.74
CA LEU A 519 4.55 -27.13 -10.24
C LEU A 519 3.34 -27.04 -11.18
N GLU A 520 2.75 -28.17 -11.60
CA GLU A 520 1.63 -28.24 -12.55
C GLU A 520 1.86 -27.43 -13.85
N LEU A 521 3.10 -27.44 -14.38
CA LEU A 521 3.49 -26.71 -15.59
C LEU A 521 3.86 -27.66 -16.74
N ASP A 522 3.22 -27.48 -17.89
CA ASP A 522 3.43 -28.27 -19.11
C ASP A 522 4.31 -27.51 -20.12
N ILE A 523 5.53 -27.13 -19.70
CA ILE A 523 6.47 -26.32 -20.50
C ILE A 523 7.83 -27.04 -20.55
N ASP A 524 8.59 -26.84 -21.64
CA ASP A 524 9.97 -27.32 -21.79
C ASP A 524 11.00 -26.33 -21.21
N PHE A 525 12.11 -26.85 -20.69
CA PHE A 525 13.09 -26.08 -19.90
C PHE A 525 14.52 -26.18 -20.44
N TYR A 526 15.26 -25.07 -20.38
CA TYR A 526 16.72 -25.05 -20.47
C TYR A 526 17.35 -25.29 -19.10
N LEU A 527 18.37 -26.14 -19.05
CA LEU A 527 19.15 -26.37 -17.84
C LEU A 527 20.47 -25.61 -17.90
N VAL A 528 20.71 -24.81 -16.85
CA VAL A 528 21.98 -24.12 -16.64
C VAL A 528 22.69 -24.74 -15.43
N ASN A 529 23.75 -25.53 -15.69
CA ASN A 529 24.66 -26.01 -14.65
C ASN A 529 25.92 -25.12 -14.63
N LEU A 530 26.18 -24.47 -13.50
CA LEU A 530 27.19 -23.42 -13.37
C LEU A 530 28.62 -23.94 -13.12
N LYS A 531 28.83 -25.18 -12.62
CA LYS A 531 30.12 -25.92 -12.73
C LYS A 531 30.08 -27.36 -12.15
N LYS A 532 30.99 -28.18 -12.69
CA LYS A 532 31.24 -29.63 -12.48
C LYS A 532 31.57 -30.12 -11.06
N LYS A 533 31.54 -29.28 -10.02
CA LYS A 533 32.05 -29.65 -8.69
C LYS A 533 31.09 -30.49 -7.84
N ASN A 534 29.80 -30.47 -8.16
CA ASN A 534 28.79 -31.30 -7.49
C ASN A 534 28.19 -32.29 -8.50
N ASN A 535 28.14 -33.57 -8.15
CA ASN A 535 27.60 -34.68 -8.96
C ASN A 535 26.06 -34.60 -9.10
N ILE A 536 25.54 -33.49 -9.64
CA ILE A 536 24.13 -33.40 -10.00
C ILE A 536 23.98 -33.93 -11.43
N ILE A 537 23.56 -35.21 -11.53
CA ILE A 537 23.29 -35.88 -12.79
C ILE A 537 21.78 -35.81 -13.04
N ILE A 538 21.37 -34.96 -13.98
CA ILE A 538 19.99 -34.89 -14.45
C ILE A 538 19.86 -35.80 -15.65
N LYS A 539 19.16 -36.92 -15.49
CA LYS A 539 18.90 -37.90 -16.55
C LYS A 539 17.61 -37.54 -17.26
N ASP A 540 17.68 -36.69 -18.29
CA ASP A 540 16.53 -36.44 -19.18
C ASP A 540 17.01 -36.08 -20.60
N SER A 541 16.36 -36.67 -21.61
CA SER A 541 16.66 -36.49 -23.03
C SER A 541 16.21 -35.13 -23.59
N ASN A 542 15.31 -34.41 -22.91
CA ASN A 542 14.72 -33.16 -23.41
C ASN A 542 15.37 -31.88 -22.86
N VAL A 543 16.49 -32.01 -22.15
CA VAL A 543 17.19 -30.88 -21.53
C VAL A 543 18.27 -30.32 -22.46
N LYS A 544 18.06 -29.09 -22.97
CA LYS A 544 19.06 -28.37 -23.79
C LYS A 544 20.08 -27.66 -22.90
N THR A 545 21.36 -27.74 -23.27
CA THR A 545 22.46 -27.15 -22.50
C THR A 545 22.64 -25.65 -22.81
N ALA A 546 22.70 -24.81 -21.78
CA ALA A 546 22.86 -23.37 -21.95
C ALA A 546 24.22 -22.96 -22.56
N THR A 547 24.18 -21.90 -23.37
CA THR A 547 25.34 -21.24 -24.01
C THR A 547 26.36 -20.72 -22.99
N LYS A 548 27.64 -20.66 -23.37
CA LYS A 548 28.75 -20.26 -22.49
C LYS A 548 28.57 -18.86 -21.88
N ASP A 549 28.02 -17.91 -22.64
CA ASP A 549 27.78 -16.54 -22.16
C ASP A 549 26.66 -16.46 -21.13
N LEU A 550 25.59 -17.24 -21.33
CA LEU A 550 24.50 -17.35 -20.36
C LEU A 550 24.97 -17.93 -19.03
N ARG A 551 25.82 -18.97 -19.05
CA ARG A 551 26.41 -19.53 -17.83
C ARG A 551 27.24 -18.49 -17.08
N ARG A 552 27.99 -17.66 -17.81
CA ARG A 552 28.82 -16.60 -17.22
C ARG A 552 27.96 -15.52 -16.56
N ILE A 553 26.90 -15.07 -17.22
CA ILE A 553 25.97 -14.07 -16.68
C ILE A 553 25.28 -14.60 -15.42
N ILE A 554 24.82 -15.85 -15.47
CA ILE A 554 24.10 -16.47 -14.37
C ILE A 554 25.03 -16.80 -13.19
N SER A 555 26.28 -17.23 -13.44
CA SER A 555 27.29 -17.42 -12.38
C SER A 555 27.66 -16.15 -11.62
N MET A 556 27.30 -14.99 -12.16
CA MET A 556 27.50 -13.69 -11.49
C MET A 556 26.27 -13.26 -10.67
N LEU A 557 25.11 -13.90 -10.88
CA LEU A 557 23.83 -13.51 -10.29
C LEU A 557 23.38 -14.45 -9.16
N ILE A 558 23.82 -15.70 -9.21
CA ILE A 558 23.35 -16.78 -8.32
C ILE A 558 24.58 -17.55 -7.81
N ASP A 559 24.48 -18.12 -6.61
CA ASP A 559 25.51 -18.96 -5.99
C ASP A 559 25.99 -20.06 -6.96
N GLU A 560 27.28 -20.39 -6.90
CA GLU A 560 27.93 -21.35 -7.81
C GLU A 560 27.35 -22.77 -7.71
N ASN A 561 26.55 -23.05 -6.67
CA ASN A 561 25.94 -24.35 -6.39
C ASN A 561 24.49 -24.51 -6.90
N CYS A 562 23.93 -23.51 -7.60
CA CYS A 562 22.54 -23.57 -8.05
C CYS A 562 22.38 -24.21 -9.44
N VAL A 563 21.26 -24.94 -9.60
CA VAL A 563 20.76 -25.41 -10.89
C VAL A 563 19.55 -24.57 -11.26
N ILE A 564 19.54 -24.03 -12.48
CA ILE A 564 18.46 -23.14 -12.93
C ILE A 564 17.76 -23.75 -14.13
N LEU A 565 16.42 -23.79 -14.02
CA LEU A 565 15.51 -24.18 -15.09
C LEU A 565 14.89 -22.91 -15.68
N ILE A 566 15.10 -22.69 -16.97
CA ILE A 566 14.55 -21.53 -17.68
C ILE A 566 13.50 -22.04 -18.66
N PRO A 567 12.23 -21.64 -18.52
CA PRO A 567 11.19 -21.96 -19.51
C PRO A 567 11.61 -21.53 -20.91
N GLU A 568 11.37 -22.35 -21.93
CA GLU A 568 11.82 -22.09 -23.31
C GLU A 568 11.24 -20.77 -23.87
N ASP A 569 10.01 -20.43 -23.50
CA ASP A 569 9.32 -19.18 -23.86
C ASP A 569 9.85 -17.94 -23.12
N ALA A 570 10.55 -18.14 -22.01
CA ALA A 570 11.22 -17.09 -21.25
C ALA A 570 12.64 -16.80 -21.75
N TYR A 571 13.12 -17.47 -22.81
CA TYR A 571 14.47 -17.35 -23.35
C TYR A 571 14.47 -16.95 -24.83
N ILE A 572 15.25 -15.92 -25.18
CA ILE A 572 15.47 -15.50 -26.57
C ILE A 572 16.89 -15.95 -27.00
N PRO A 573 17.02 -16.82 -28.02
CA PRO A 573 18.32 -17.23 -28.53
C PRO A 573 19.20 -16.01 -28.90
N LYS A 574 20.45 -16.00 -28.44
CA LYS A 574 21.44 -14.89 -28.53
C LYS A 574 21.20 -13.67 -27.64
N ARG A 575 20.01 -13.48 -27.07
CA ARG A 575 19.68 -12.35 -26.19
C ARG A 575 19.56 -12.72 -24.71
N GLY A 576 19.39 -14.00 -24.40
CA GLY A 576 19.25 -14.48 -23.03
C GLY A 576 17.79 -14.49 -22.55
N PRO A 577 17.56 -14.64 -21.25
CA PRO A 577 16.22 -14.67 -20.67
C PRO A 577 15.50 -13.32 -20.86
N LYS A 578 14.20 -13.31 -21.18
CA LYS A 578 13.41 -12.11 -21.51
C LYS A 578 13.51 -11.02 -20.43
N TRP A 579 13.45 -11.43 -19.17
CA TRP A 579 13.59 -10.61 -17.96
C TRP A 579 15.00 -10.02 -17.71
N LEU A 580 16.01 -10.44 -18.47
CA LEU A 580 17.36 -9.86 -18.49
C LEU A 580 17.54 -8.82 -19.61
N THR A 581 16.55 -8.67 -20.49
CA THR A 581 16.57 -7.78 -21.67
C THR A 581 15.54 -6.65 -21.63
N MET A 582 14.79 -6.53 -20.54
CA MET A 582 14.04 -5.32 -20.17
C MET A 582 14.83 -4.53 -19.14
#